data_AF-A0A3P7FEX2-F1
#
_entry.id   AF-A0A3P7FEX2-F1
#
_cell.length_a   1.000
_cell.length_b   1.000
_cell.length_c   1.000
_cell.angle_alpha   90.00
_cell.angle_beta   90.00
_cell.angle_gamma   90.00
#
_symmetry.space_group_name_H-M   'P 1'
#
loop_
_entity.id
_entity.type
_entity.pdbx_description
1 polymer ?
#
loop_
_entity_poly.entity_id
_entity_poly.type
_entity_poly.pdbx_seq_one_letter_code
_entity_poly.pdbx_strand_id
1 'polypeptide(L)'
;MHKRKELNDYLLPVGKDTIMLTALDEDPDEFIPNMSYKVGSARRRQLYDKRMAKALHNAIPHAGEECYIYVMEMDLIKAVSGAANPKNRRIINPLDTEFCFGFLSNKKIPKVRPNLGYPKRQKVPSFPLFLRQGRMQANIFLVKSRLLVDTQMLELLKAFHHYLFDNVLRLVKGGLVFVPDKAPVNVLIVPLRRERNSETGEVDFKLDYAYVRNVVSSIDELPRIPTEAERLAFKFDAAKFQDAIVMPWYRDRDHPSFYYVAE
;
A
#
# COMPACT_ATOMS: atom_id res chain seq x y z
N MET A 1 -14.89 21.12 3.33
CA MET A 1 -14.07 20.65 2.20
C MET A 1 -14.00 21.72 1.10
N HIS A 2 -14.15 21.46 -0.21
CA HIS A 2 -13.86 22.48 -1.26
C HIS A 2 -14.65 23.78 -1.13
N LYS A 3 -15.98 23.71 -0.94
CA LYS A 3 -16.81 24.92 -0.67
C LYS A 3 -16.40 25.70 0.58
N ARG A 4 -15.71 25.05 1.53
CA ARG A 4 -15.18 25.66 2.77
C ARG A 4 -13.71 26.07 2.64
N LYS A 5 -13.11 26.03 1.43
CA LYS A 5 -11.68 26.32 1.18
C LYS A 5 -10.67 25.44 1.94
N GLU A 6 -11.10 24.30 2.49
CA GLU A 6 -10.19 23.30 3.08
C GLU A 6 -9.47 22.47 2.00
N LEU A 7 -10.08 22.35 0.82
CA LEU A 7 -9.48 21.77 -0.37
C LEU A 7 -9.30 22.87 -1.42
N ASN A 8 -8.18 22.84 -2.12
CA ASN A 8 -8.00 23.70 -3.29
C ASN A 8 -8.87 23.20 -4.46
N ASP A 9 -8.87 23.94 -5.58
CA ASP A 9 -9.62 23.56 -6.79
C ASP A 9 -9.19 22.21 -7.38
N TYR A 10 -8.06 21.67 -6.93
CA TYR A 10 -7.54 20.37 -7.29
C TYR A 10 -8.01 19.23 -6.37
N LEU A 11 -8.89 19.52 -5.40
CA LEU A 11 -9.32 18.60 -4.33
C LEU A 11 -8.16 18.09 -3.45
N LEU A 12 -7.02 18.78 -3.47
CA LEU A 12 -5.92 18.53 -2.55
C LEU A 12 -6.12 19.37 -1.29
N PRO A 13 -5.74 18.86 -0.10
CA PRO A 13 -5.77 19.64 1.12
C PRO A 13 -4.94 20.91 0.93
N VAL A 14 -5.52 22.04 1.31
CA VAL A 14 -4.81 23.32 1.30
C VAL A 14 -3.76 23.26 2.42
N GLY A 15 -2.50 23.57 2.08
CA GLY A 15 -1.42 23.64 3.06
C GLY A 15 -1.73 24.68 4.14
N LYS A 16 -1.13 24.51 5.34
CA LYS A 16 -1.30 25.46 6.45
C LYS A 16 -0.97 26.90 6.05
N ASP A 17 -0.15 27.06 5.03
CA ASP A 17 0.37 28.32 4.53
C ASP A 17 -0.70 29.15 3.78
N THR A 18 -1.73 28.50 3.22
CA THR A 18 -2.78 29.19 2.44
C THR A 18 -4.08 29.38 3.21
N ILE A 19 -4.28 28.63 4.29
CA ILE A 19 -5.41 28.84 5.20
C ILE A 19 -4.96 29.92 6.18
N MET A 20 -5.55 31.12 6.10
CA MET A 20 -5.38 32.10 7.18
C MET A 20 -5.76 31.38 8.48
N LEU A 21 -4.84 31.33 9.45
CA LEU A 21 -5.08 30.64 10.73
C LEU A 21 -6.42 31.02 11.35
N THR A 22 -6.89 32.24 11.10
CA THR A 22 -8.17 32.78 11.54
C THR A 22 -9.39 32.03 11.00
N ALA A 23 -9.31 31.38 9.84
CA ALA A 23 -10.39 30.56 9.28
C ALA A 23 -10.38 29.10 9.80
N LEU A 24 -9.30 28.67 10.46
CA LEU A 24 -9.26 27.35 11.12
C LEU A 24 -9.89 27.39 12.52
N ASP A 25 -9.96 28.56 13.14
CA ASP A 25 -10.52 28.74 14.49
C ASP A 25 -12.03 29.01 14.50
N GLU A 26 -12.67 29.24 13.35
CA GLU A 26 -14.11 29.61 13.30
C GLU A 26 -15.09 28.42 13.36
N ASP A 27 -14.64 27.18 13.11
CA ASP A 27 -15.43 26.02 13.52
C ASP A 27 -15.10 25.81 15.01
N PRO A 28 -16.05 25.99 15.94
CA PRO A 28 -15.77 25.84 17.35
C PRO A 28 -15.31 24.41 17.58
N ASP A 29 -14.00 24.27 17.81
CA ASP A 29 -13.35 23.10 18.35
C ASP A 29 -14.15 22.69 19.59
N GLU A 30 -15.13 21.78 19.43
CA GLU A 30 -16.09 21.29 20.43
C GLU A 30 -15.80 21.89 21.80
N PHE A 31 -16.35 23.08 22.10
CA PHE A 31 -16.02 23.72 23.36
C PHE A 31 -16.62 22.85 24.46
N ILE A 32 -15.77 22.07 25.13
CA ILE A 32 -16.13 21.29 26.30
C ILE A 32 -15.70 22.13 27.50
N PRO A 33 -16.64 22.71 28.27
CA PRO A 33 -16.31 23.42 29.49
C PRO A 33 -15.43 22.54 30.39
N ASN A 34 -14.41 23.13 31.02
CA ASN A 34 -13.46 22.47 31.94
C ASN A 34 -12.42 21.51 31.33
N MET A 35 -12.22 21.50 30.00
CA MET A 35 -11.18 20.68 29.38
C MET A 35 -9.99 21.51 28.87
N SER A 36 -8.86 21.45 29.57
CA SER A 36 -7.62 22.20 29.25
C SER A 36 -6.76 21.56 28.16
N TYR A 37 -7.15 20.39 27.65
CA TYR A 37 -6.38 19.68 26.63
C TYR A 37 -6.65 20.23 25.24
N LYS A 38 -5.57 20.52 24.51
CA LYS A 38 -5.61 20.93 23.11
C LYS A 38 -6.21 19.82 22.22
N VAL A 39 -7.13 20.18 21.33
CA VAL A 39 -7.72 19.28 20.32
C VAL A 39 -6.61 18.68 19.45
N GLY A 40 -6.75 17.40 19.10
CA GLY A 40 -5.78 16.65 18.31
C GLY A 40 -4.57 16.12 19.10
N SER A 41 -4.46 16.39 20.39
CA SER A 41 -3.41 15.80 21.23
C SER A 41 -3.68 14.33 21.53
N ALA A 42 -2.66 13.59 21.97
CA ALA A 42 -2.84 12.20 22.43
C ALA A 42 -3.90 12.08 23.55
N ARG A 43 -4.11 13.15 24.32
CA ARG A 43 -5.09 13.26 25.42
C ARG A 43 -6.46 13.78 25.01
N ARG A 44 -6.59 14.38 23.82
CA ARG A 44 -7.87 14.84 23.25
C ARG A 44 -7.88 14.61 21.76
N ARG A 45 -8.36 13.44 21.35
CA ARG A 45 -8.49 13.07 19.94
C ARG A 45 -9.72 13.75 19.35
N GLN A 46 -9.57 14.39 18.21
CA GLN A 46 -10.70 14.87 17.44
C GLN A 46 -11.41 13.66 16.82
N LEU A 47 -12.66 13.44 17.21
CA LEU A 47 -13.49 12.43 16.58
C LEU A 47 -14.05 13.00 15.29
N TYR A 48 -14.04 12.22 14.23
CA TYR A 48 -14.65 12.58 12.96
C TYR A 48 -15.21 11.32 12.31
N ASP A 49 -16.30 11.49 11.57
CA ASP A 49 -16.87 10.41 10.79
C ASP A 49 -15.95 10.07 9.62
N LYS A 50 -15.21 8.96 9.76
CA LYS A 50 -14.37 8.43 8.69
C LYS A 50 -15.25 8.05 7.50
N ARG A 51 -15.22 8.87 6.45
CA ARG A 51 -15.86 8.53 5.18
C ARG A 51 -14.98 7.59 4.37
N MET A 52 -15.59 6.53 3.86
CA MET A 52 -14.94 5.61 2.94
C MET A 52 -15.31 5.95 1.49
N ALA A 53 -14.47 5.53 0.55
CA ALA A 53 -14.71 5.78 -0.87
C ALA A 53 -15.89 4.93 -1.35
N LYS A 54 -17.05 5.57 -1.57
CA LYS A 54 -18.26 4.91 -2.09
C LYS A 54 -18.02 4.13 -3.39
N ALA A 55 -17.09 4.60 -4.21
CA ALA A 55 -16.71 3.95 -5.47
C ALA A 55 -16.10 2.54 -5.27
N LEU A 56 -15.58 2.26 -4.07
CA LEU A 56 -14.96 0.99 -3.70
C LEU A 56 -15.82 0.16 -2.74
N HIS A 57 -17.09 0.53 -2.55
CA HIS A 57 -18.00 -0.30 -1.75
C HIS A 57 -18.42 -1.54 -2.53
N ASN A 58 -18.42 -2.71 -1.89
CA ASN A 58 -18.77 -4.00 -2.52
C ASN A 58 -18.04 -4.17 -3.86
N ALA A 59 -16.73 -3.98 -3.82
CA ALA A 59 -15.84 -3.83 -4.97
C ALA A 59 -15.03 -5.10 -5.26
N ILE A 60 -15.26 -6.18 -4.52
CA ILE A 60 -14.49 -7.43 -4.61
C ILE A 60 -14.77 -8.13 -5.96
N PRO A 61 -13.75 -8.71 -6.62
CA PRO A 61 -13.95 -9.53 -7.82
C PRO A 61 -14.83 -10.76 -7.56
N HIS A 62 -15.62 -11.17 -8.56
CA HIS A 62 -16.37 -12.42 -8.54
C HIS A 62 -15.73 -13.46 -9.46
N ALA A 63 -15.89 -14.73 -9.11
CA ALA A 63 -15.41 -15.83 -9.94
C ALA A 63 -16.18 -15.88 -11.27
N GLY A 64 -15.47 -16.05 -12.37
CA GLY A 64 -16.02 -16.08 -13.73
C GLY A 64 -16.26 -14.71 -14.36
N GLU A 65 -15.96 -13.60 -13.66
CA GLU A 65 -16.13 -12.25 -14.18
C GLU A 65 -14.79 -11.57 -14.46
N GLU A 66 -14.78 -10.67 -15.45
CA GLU A 66 -13.65 -9.76 -15.65
C GLU A 66 -13.63 -8.68 -14.57
N CYS A 67 -12.46 -8.43 -13.99
CA CYS A 67 -12.23 -7.34 -13.05
C CYS A 67 -11.18 -6.34 -13.56
N TYR A 68 -11.18 -5.16 -12.94
CA TYR A 68 -10.23 -4.09 -13.20
C TYR A 68 -9.01 -4.20 -12.31
N ILE A 69 -7.83 -4.00 -12.88
CA ILE A 69 -6.57 -3.91 -12.14
C ILE A 69 -6.18 -2.44 -12.00
N TYR A 70 -6.01 -1.98 -10.77
CA TYR A 70 -5.45 -0.66 -10.48
C TYR A 70 -4.04 -0.81 -9.93
N VAL A 71 -3.11 -0.04 -10.47
CA VAL A 71 -1.73 0.02 -10.00
C VAL A 71 -1.63 1.05 -8.88
N MET A 72 -0.93 0.72 -7.80
CA MET A 72 -0.52 1.67 -6.76
C MET A 72 0.98 1.90 -6.89
N GLU A 73 1.32 2.92 -7.66
CA GLU A 73 2.70 3.26 -7.95
C GLU A 73 3.19 4.34 -6.99
N MET A 74 4.44 4.24 -6.57
CA MET A 74 5.09 5.25 -5.74
C MET A 74 6.31 5.78 -6.47
N ASP A 75 6.40 7.10 -6.57
CA ASP A 75 7.56 7.79 -7.15
C ASP A 75 8.32 8.58 -6.08
N LEU A 76 9.62 8.37 -6.00
CA LEU A 76 10.51 9.09 -5.09
C LEU A 76 10.79 10.51 -5.62
N ILE A 77 10.11 11.50 -5.03
CA ILE A 77 10.29 12.91 -5.40
C ILE A 77 11.54 13.51 -4.74
N LYS A 78 11.82 13.14 -3.48
CA LYS A 78 12.99 13.62 -2.74
C LYS A 78 13.47 12.59 -1.74
N ALA A 79 14.66 12.04 -1.96
CA ALA A 79 15.35 11.16 -1.02
C ALA A 79 15.75 11.88 0.28
N VAL A 80 15.78 11.15 1.40
CA VAL A 80 16.39 11.64 2.64
C VAL A 80 17.91 11.71 2.53
N SER A 81 18.52 12.71 3.16
CA SER A 81 19.97 12.93 3.20
C SER A 81 20.44 13.44 4.56
N GLY A 82 21.76 13.42 4.78
CA GLY A 82 22.40 13.94 5.99
C GLY A 82 21.87 13.29 7.28
N ALA A 83 21.48 14.10 8.24
CA ALA A 83 20.98 13.64 9.55
C ALA A 83 19.75 12.71 9.46
N ALA A 84 18.95 12.81 8.38
CA ALA A 84 17.80 11.94 8.15
C ALA A 84 18.17 10.56 7.55
N ASN A 85 19.40 10.41 7.04
CA ASN A 85 19.96 9.14 6.58
C ASN A 85 21.32 8.87 7.26
N PRO A 86 21.36 8.68 8.59
CA PRO A 86 22.62 8.62 9.35
C PRO A 86 23.51 7.43 8.96
N LYS A 87 22.96 6.41 8.31
CA LYS A 87 23.69 5.23 7.84
C LYS A 87 24.07 5.31 6.35
N ASN A 88 23.85 6.45 5.69
CA ASN A 88 24.07 6.65 4.25
C ASN A 88 23.55 5.49 3.39
N ARG A 89 22.37 4.95 3.76
CA ARG A 89 21.78 3.83 3.03
C ARG A 89 21.41 4.26 1.63
N ARG A 90 21.68 3.40 0.64
CA ARG A 90 21.20 3.57 -0.72
C ARG A 90 19.67 3.59 -0.71
N ILE A 91 19.09 4.57 -1.39
CA ILE A 91 17.64 4.73 -1.51
C ILE A 91 17.29 4.42 -2.97
N ILE A 92 16.46 3.38 -3.15
CA ILE A 92 15.97 2.95 -4.45
C ILE A 92 14.60 3.60 -4.67
N ASN A 93 14.36 4.13 -5.88
CA ASN A 93 13.04 4.62 -6.24
C ASN A 93 12.14 3.40 -6.53
N PRO A 94 10.95 3.26 -5.90
CA PRO A 94 10.02 2.18 -6.22
C PRO A 94 9.55 2.15 -7.69
N LEU A 95 9.77 3.21 -8.48
CA LEU A 95 9.57 3.17 -9.93
C LEU A 95 10.59 2.28 -10.68
N ASP A 96 11.78 2.15 -10.12
CA ASP A 96 12.88 1.41 -10.74
C ASP A 96 12.80 -0.10 -10.46
N THR A 97 11.91 -0.52 -9.54
CA THR A 97 11.68 -1.93 -9.25
C THR A 97 10.73 -2.58 -10.27
N GLU A 98 10.98 -3.85 -10.54
CA GLU A 98 10.14 -4.66 -11.44
C GLU A 98 8.77 -5.00 -10.84
N PHE A 99 8.64 -4.90 -9.52
CA PHE A 99 7.43 -5.27 -8.79
C PHE A 99 6.81 -4.05 -8.12
N CYS A 100 5.48 -4.04 -8.07
CA CYS A 100 4.70 -3.08 -7.29
C CYS A 100 3.42 -3.75 -6.80
N PHE A 101 2.65 -3.04 -5.99
CA PHE A 101 1.32 -3.50 -5.59
C PHE A 101 0.24 -2.84 -6.43
N GLY A 102 -0.86 -3.55 -6.60
CA GLY A 102 -2.11 -3.02 -7.11
C GLY A 102 -3.27 -3.54 -6.30
N PHE A 103 -4.47 -3.24 -6.78
CA PHE A 103 -5.68 -3.87 -6.27
C PHE A 103 -6.63 -4.22 -7.41
N LEU A 104 -7.38 -5.29 -7.19
CA LEU A 104 -8.46 -5.71 -8.06
C LEU A 104 -9.78 -5.13 -7.59
N SER A 105 -10.60 -4.73 -8.55
CA SER A 105 -11.98 -4.33 -8.29
C SER A 105 -12.91 -4.74 -9.42
N ASN A 106 -14.13 -5.16 -9.09
CA ASN A 106 -15.21 -5.33 -10.07
C ASN A 106 -15.82 -3.99 -10.54
N LYS A 107 -15.45 -2.86 -9.91
CA LYS A 107 -15.98 -1.52 -10.20
C LYS A 107 -14.92 -0.62 -10.82
N LYS A 108 -15.40 0.25 -11.71
CA LYS A 108 -14.57 1.28 -12.32
C LYS A 108 -14.53 2.52 -11.41
N ILE A 109 -13.35 2.89 -10.92
CA ILE A 109 -13.16 4.15 -10.20
C ILE A 109 -13.39 5.30 -11.19
N PRO A 110 -14.22 6.29 -10.84
CA PRO A 110 -14.43 7.49 -11.65
C PRO A 110 -13.10 8.17 -11.99
N LYS A 111 -12.97 8.70 -13.21
CA LYS A 111 -11.76 9.44 -13.60
C LYS A 111 -11.62 10.69 -12.71
N VAL A 112 -10.37 11.08 -12.44
CA VAL A 112 -10.09 12.45 -12.00
C VAL A 112 -10.61 13.40 -13.07
N ARG A 113 -11.17 14.55 -12.66
CA ARG A 113 -11.74 15.51 -13.62
C ARG A 113 -10.68 15.86 -14.68
N PRO A 114 -11.04 15.83 -15.98
CA PRO A 114 -10.08 15.99 -17.08
C PRO A 114 -9.32 17.33 -17.07
N ASN A 115 -9.88 18.35 -16.42
CA ASN A 115 -9.33 19.71 -16.42
C ASN A 115 -8.23 19.95 -15.37
N LEU A 116 -7.77 18.92 -14.64
CA LEU A 116 -6.76 19.04 -13.59
C LEU A 116 -5.33 18.69 -14.03
N GLY A 117 -5.06 18.52 -15.33
CA GLY A 117 -3.71 18.25 -15.83
C GLY A 117 -3.14 16.86 -15.51
N TYR A 118 -3.94 15.97 -14.93
CA TYR A 118 -3.51 14.59 -14.64
C TYR A 118 -3.39 13.75 -15.93
N PRO A 119 -2.47 12.76 -15.96
CA PRO A 119 -2.34 11.87 -17.10
C PRO A 119 -3.63 11.07 -17.34
N LYS A 120 -3.95 10.77 -18.61
CA LYS A 120 -5.23 10.14 -19.02
C LYS A 120 -5.58 8.84 -18.27
N ARG A 121 -4.59 8.11 -17.74
CA ARG A 121 -4.78 6.85 -17.00
C ARG A 121 -5.07 7.05 -15.51
N GLN A 122 -4.80 8.23 -14.95
CA GLN A 122 -4.98 8.54 -13.52
C GLN A 122 -6.45 8.42 -13.10
N LYS A 123 -6.69 7.77 -11.96
CA LYS A 123 -8.05 7.54 -11.42
C LYS A 123 -8.29 8.23 -10.09
N VAL A 124 -7.25 8.37 -9.28
CA VAL A 124 -7.29 9.09 -8.00
C VAL A 124 -6.27 10.22 -8.08
N PRO A 125 -6.55 11.44 -7.58
CA PRO A 125 -5.55 12.49 -7.50
C PRO A 125 -4.28 11.98 -6.82
N SER A 126 -3.11 12.25 -7.39
CA SER A 126 -1.85 11.88 -6.75
C SER A 126 -1.70 12.61 -5.43
N PHE A 127 -1.13 11.94 -4.43
CA PHE A 127 -0.96 12.50 -3.09
C PHE A 127 0.43 12.21 -2.53
N PRO A 128 0.98 13.11 -1.70
CA PRO A 128 2.30 12.93 -1.13
C PRO A 128 2.28 11.88 0.00
N LEU A 129 3.35 11.09 0.05
CA LEU A 129 3.68 10.19 1.15
C LEU A 129 5.05 10.60 1.72
N PHE A 130 5.20 10.49 3.05
CA PHE A 130 6.46 10.77 3.73
C PHE A 130 6.93 9.49 4.42
N LEU A 131 7.74 8.71 3.71
CA LEU A 131 8.29 7.46 4.21
C LEU A 131 9.72 7.67 4.73
N ARG A 132 10.31 6.64 5.33
CA ARG A 132 11.68 6.67 5.85
C ARG A 132 12.72 7.06 4.79
N GLN A 133 12.45 6.70 3.53
CA GLN A 133 13.30 6.94 2.37
C GLN A 133 13.17 8.38 1.84
N GLY A 134 12.13 9.12 2.23
CA GLY A 134 11.90 10.49 1.81
C GLY A 134 10.47 10.78 1.37
N ARG A 135 10.33 11.89 0.66
CA ARG A 135 9.05 12.31 0.10
C ARG A 135 8.80 11.52 -1.17
N MET A 136 7.70 10.78 -1.16
CA MET A 136 7.18 10.04 -2.31
C MET A 136 5.86 10.66 -2.79
N GLN A 137 5.48 10.32 -4.01
CA GLN A 137 4.16 10.61 -4.56
C GLN A 137 3.48 9.30 -4.92
N ALA A 138 2.30 9.06 -4.33
CA ALA A 138 1.47 7.93 -4.68
C ALA A 138 0.62 8.26 -5.91
N ASN A 139 0.64 7.37 -6.89
CA ASN A 139 -0.14 7.45 -8.11
C ASN A 139 -1.03 6.20 -8.22
N ILE A 140 -2.30 6.39 -8.56
CA ILE A 140 -3.25 5.29 -8.77
C ILE A 140 -3.87 5.43 -10.16
N PHE A 141 -3.62 4.43 -11.00
CA PHE A 141 -4.09 4.40 -12.37
C PHE A 141 -4.58 3.01 -12.77
N LEU A 142 -5.43 2.98 -13.79
CA LEU A 142 -6.06 1.75 -14.29
C LEU A 142 -5.16 1.11 -15.36
N VAL A 143 -4.91 -0.20 -15.24
CA VAL A 143 -4.26 -1.02 -16.28
C VAL A 143 -5.18 -1.14 -17.50
N LYS A 144 -4.61 -1.20 -18.71
CA LYS A 144 -5.38 -1.31 -19.95
C LYS A 144 -6.17 -2.62 -20.02
N SER A 145 -5.53 -3.73 -19.65
CA SER A 145 -6.10 -5.07 -19.63
C SER A 145 -7.04 -5.28 -18.44
N ARG A 146 -7.98 -6.21 -18.63
CA ARG A 146 -8.82 -6.74 -17.57
C ARG A 146 -8.34 -8.14 -17.20
N LEU A 147 -8.67 -8.57 -15.99
CA LEU A 147 -8.34 -9.89 -15.50
C LEU A 147 -9.62 -10.70 -15.33
N LEU A 148 -9.75 -11.78 -16.10
CA LEU A 148 -10.74 -12.81 -15.83
C LEU A 148 -10.26 -13.64 -14.64
N VAL A 149 -11.05 -13.68 -13.57
CA VAL A 149 -10.67 -14.38 -12.33
C VAL A 149 -11.55 -15.63 -12.20
N ASP A 150 -10.94 -16.81 -12.25
CA ASP A 150 -11.63 -18.06 -11.93
C ASP A 150 -11.71 -18.28 -10.41
N THR A 151 -12.46 -19.30 -9.98
CA THR A 151 -12.67 -19.61 -8.55
C THR A 151 -11.36 -19.89 -7.82
N GLN A 152 -10.47 -20.69 -8.41
CA GLN A 152 -9.21 -21.08 -7.79
C GLN A 152 -8.28 -19.87 -7.64
N MET A 153 -8.18 -19.04 -8.68
CA MET A 153 -7.43 -17.79 -8.66
C MET A 153 -7.99 -16.85 -7.60
N LEU A 154 -9.31 -16.69 -7.50
CA LEU A 154 -9.92 -15.84 -6.50
C LEU A 154 -9.56 -16.27 -5.07
N GLU A 155 -9.63 -17.57 -4.78
CA GLU A 155 -9.28 -18.13 -3.47
C GLU A 155 -7.82 -17.85 -3.10
N LEU A 156 -6.88 -18.07 -4.04
CA LEU A 156 -5.46 -17.80 -3.81
C LEU A 156 -5.18 -16.30 -3.64
N LEU A 157 -5.86 -15.43 -4.39
CA LEU A 157 -5.73 -13.98 -4.24
C LEU A 157 -6.28 -13.50 -2.89
N LYS A 158 -7.40 -14.08 -2.42
CA LYS A 158 -7.93 -13.81 -1.06
C LYS A 158 -6.95 -14.27 0.02
N ALA A 159 -6.39 -15.47 -0.11
CA ALA A 159 -5.41 -16.01 0.82
C ALA A 159 -4.15 -15.14 0.89
N PHE A 160 -3.61 -14.73 -0.26
CA PHE A 160 -2.47 -13.81 -0.33
C PHE A 160 -2.77 -12.45 0.31
N HIS A 161 -3.93 -11.87 0.02
CA HIS A 161 -4.36 -10.61 0.62
C HIS A 161 -4.45 -10.72 2.15
N HIS A 162 -5.06 -11.80 2.65
CA HIS A 162 -5.14 -12.06 4.08
C HIS A 162 -3.75 -12.19 4.71
N TYR A 163 -2.87 -13.00 4.12
CA TYR A 163 -1.50 -13.21 4.58
C TYR A 163 -0.71 -11.90 4.70
N LEU A 164 -0.85 -11.00 3.72
CA LEU A 164 -0.16 -9.70 3.74
C LEU A 164 -0.56 -8.85 4.95
N PHE A 165 -1.85 -8.77 5.28
CA PHE A 165 -2.33 -7.90 6.36
C PHE A 165 -2.22 -8.53 7.75
N ASP A 166 -2.42 -9.84 7.82
CA ASP A 166 -2.45 -10.58 9.08
C ASP A 166 -1.04 -11.04 9.50
N ASN A 167 -0.30 -11.71 8.61
CA ASN A 167 1.00 -12.31 8.95
C ASN A 167 2.18 -11.35 8.74
N VAL A 168 2.19 -10.60 7.63
CA VAL A 168 3.32 -9.73 7.26
C VAL A 168 3.23 -8.38 7.98
N LEU A 169 2.13 -7.65 7.78
CA LEU A 169 1.95 -6.32 8.38
C LEU A 169 1.48 -6.37 9.84
N ARG A 170 0.85 -7.48 10.26
CA ARG A 170 0.32 -7.69 11.63
C ARG A 170 -0.49 -6.49 12.13
N LEU A 171 -1.37 -5.97 11.27
CA LEU A 171 -2.14 -4.76 11.59
C LEU A 171 -3.23 -5.03 12.62
N VAL A 172 -3.66 -6.29 12.74
CA VAL A 172 -4.69 -6.72 13.69
C VAL A 172 -4.08 -6.72 15.09
N LYS A 173 -4.63 -5.89 15.97
CA LYS A 173 -4.23 -5.81 17.37
C LYS A 173 -5.41 -6.08 18.28
N GLY A 174 -5.17 -6.78 19.39
CA GLY A 174 -6.21 -7.16 20.34
C GLY A 174 -7.15 -8.22 19.77
N GLY A 175 -8.39 -8.30 20.28
CA GLY A 175 -9.41 -9.26 19.83
C GLY A 175 -10.12 -8.89 18.53
N LEU A 176 -9.50 -8.09 17.66
CA LEU A 176 -10.04 -7.79 16.34
C LEU A 176 -9.74 -8.97 15.40
N VAL A 177 -10.61 -9.18 14.41
CA VAL A 177 -10.42 -10.20 13.37
C VAL A 177 -10.40 -9.50 12.02
N PHE A 178 -9.43 -9.83 11.18
CA PHE A 178 -9.37 -9.31 9.82
C PHE A 178 -10.34 -10.08 8.92
N VAL A 179 -11.50 -9.48 8.65
CA VAL A 179 -12.53 -10.08 7.78
C VAL A 179 -12.74 -9.18 6.57
N PRO A 180 -11.91 -9.30 5.52
CA PRO A 180 -11.94 -8.39 4.36
C PRO A 180 -13.28 -8.45 3.62
N ASP A 181 -13.95 -9.60 3.59
CA ASP A 181 -15.23 -9.78 2.91
C ASP A 181 -16.37 -8.94 3.54
N LYS A 182 -16.27 -8.61 4.83
CA LYS A 182 -17.25 -7.78 5.55
C LYS A 182 -16.87 -6.29 5.59
N ALA A 183 -15.72 -5.93 5.05
CA ALA A 183 -15.27 -4.53 5.06
C ALA A 183 -16.13 -3.69 4.10
N PRO A 184 -16.54 -2.46 4.48
CA PRO A 184 -17.31 -1.59 3.59
C PRO A 184 -16.56 -1.27 2.30
N VAL A 185 -15.22 -1.22 2.36
CA VAL A 185 -14.34 -1.22 1.19
C VAL A 185 -13.62 -2.56 1.15
N ASN A 186 -14.04 -3.41 0.23
CA ASN A 186 -13.50 -4.74 0.02
C ASN A 186 -12.87 -4.83 -1.36
N VAL A 187 -11.55 -4.63 -1.41
CA VAL A 187 -10.72 -4.81 -2.61
C VAL A 187 -9.66 -5.85 -2.32
N LEU A 188 -9.14 -6.51 -3.35
CA LEU A 188 -8.04 -7.47 -3.19
C LEU A 188 -6.73 -6.82 -3.60
N ILE A 189 -5.83 -6.64 -2.64
CA ILE A 189 -4.46 -6.18 -2.86
C ILE A 189 -3.65 -7.33 -3.48
N VAL A 190 -2.96 -7.05 -4.58
CA VAL A 190 -2.28 -8.06 -5.39
C VAL A 190 -0.89 -7.58 -5.82
N PRO A 191 0.07 -8.50 -6.02
CA PRO A 191 1.38 -8.16 -6.55
C PRO A 191 1.31 -8.04 -8.07
N LEU A 192 1.91 -6.97 -8.61
CA LEU A 192 1.98 -6.72 -10.04
C LEU A 192 3.44 -6.68 -10.49
N ARG A 193 3.70 -7.31 -11.63
CA ARG A 193 4.97 -7.19 -12.34
C ARG A 193 4.85 -6.12 -13.41
N ARG A 194 5.85 -5.24 -13.45
CA ARG A 194 6.03 -4.20 -14.46
C ARG A 194 6.68 -4.82 -15.70
N GLU A 195 6.03 -4.73 -16.84
CA GLU A 195 6.56 -5.16 -18.12
C GLU A 195 6.85 -3.93 -18.98
N ARG A 196 8.13 -3.72 -19.31
CA ARG A 196 8.54 -2.63 -20.20
C ARG A 196 8.68 -3.19 -21.61
N ASN A 197 7.94 -2.65 -22.56
CA ASN A 197 8.10 -2.98 -23.97
C ASN A 197 9.35 -2.27 -24.51
N SER A 198 10.35 -3.04 -24.95
CA SER A 198 11.63 -2.51 -25.43
C SER A 198 11.53 -1.64 -26.68
N GLU A 199 10.50 -1.84 -27.52
CA GLU A 199 10.34 -1.12 -28.80
C GLU A 199 9.60 0.21 -28.62
N THR A 200 8.56 0.24 -27.78
CA THR A 200 7.70 1.42 -27.61
C THR A 200 8.03 2.23 -26.36
N GLY A 201 8.79 1.65 -25.42
CA GLY A 201 8.97 2.21 -24.08
C GLY A 201 7.69 2.21 -23.23
N GLU A 202 6.57 1.67 -23.74
CA GLU A 202 5.34 1.58 -22.95
C GLU A 202 5.52 0.59 -21.81
N VAL A 203 5.04 1.00 -20.64
CA VAL A 203 4.99 0.16 -19.45
C VAL A 203 3.58 -0.38 -19.26
N ASP A 204 3.47 -1.70 -19.16
CA ASP A 204 2.25 -2.40 -18.76
C ASP A 204 2.46 -3.16 -17.44
N PHE A 205 1.36 -3.64 -16.86
CA PHE A 205 1.39 -4.33 -15.57
C PHE A 205 0.57 -5.61 -15.65
N LYS A 206 1.15 -6.71 -15.17
CA LYS A 206 0.47 -8.00 -15.08
C LYS A 206 0.45 -8.52 -13.65
N LEU A 207 -0.60 -9.27 -13.32
CA LEU A 207 -0.69 -9.99 -12.05
C LEU A 207 0.45 -11.02 -11.97
N ASP A 208 1.27 -10.95 -10.93
CA ASP A 208 2.28 -11.99 -10.67
C ASP A 208 1.64 -13.19 -9.95
N TYR A 209 0.85 -13.95 -10.71
CA TYR A 209 0.10 -15.07 -10.17
C TYR A 209 1.02 -16.23 -9.74
N ALA A 210 2.19 -16.38 -10.38
CA ALA A 210 3.19 -17.37 -9.95
C ALA A 210 3.71 -17.02 -8.55
N TYR A 211 4.02 -15.75 -8.29
CA TYR A 211 4.41 -15.29 -6.95
C TYR A 211 3.30 -15.49 -5.92
N VAL A 212 2.04 -15.15 -6.26
CA VAL A 212 0.87 -15.41 -5.38
C VAL A 212 0.80 -16.88 -4.98
N ARG A 213 0.87 -17.80 -5.96
CA ARG A 213 0.82 -19.24 -5.70
C ARG A 213 1.95 -19.70 -4.78
N ASN A 214 3.18 -19.28 -5.07
CA ASN A 214 4.35 -19.66 -4.29
C ASN A 214 4.29 -19.14 -2.84
N VAL A 215 3.81 -17.91 -2.64
CA VAL A 215 3.63 -17.35 -1.29
C VAL A 215 2.56 -18.14 -0.55
N VAL A 216 1.38 -18.33 -1.15
CA VAL A 216 0.27 -19.03 -0.49
C VAL A 216 0.64 -20.48 -0.14
N SER A 217 1.35 -21.18 -1.01
CA SER A 217 1.81 -22.56 -0.74
C SER A 217 2.89 -22.65 0.34
N SER A 218 3.60 -21.55 0.64
CA SER A 218 4.67 -21.52 1.64
C SER A 218 4.27 -20.88 2.96
N ILE A 219 3.02 -20.42 3.11
CA ILE A 219 2.54 -19.79 4.35
C ILE A 219 2.75 -20.72 5.56
N ASP A 220 2.32 -21.97 5.43
CA ASP A 220 2.37 -22.95 6.52
C ASP A 220 3.79 -23.50 6.78
N GLU A 221 4.73 -23.26 5.86
CA GLU A 221 6.13 -23.69 6.01
C GLU A 221 6.99 -22.67 6.77
N LEU A 222 6.47 -21.47 7.06
CA LEU A 222 7.20 -20.39 7.72
C LEU A 222 6.87 -20.32 9.24
N PRO A 223 7.85 -20.23 10.15
CA PRO A 223 9.31 -20.23 9.93
C PRO A 223 9.85 -21.61 9.52
N ARG A 224 10.53 -21.69 8.36
CA ARG A 224 11.22 -22.93 7.97
C ARG A 224 12.45 -23.12 8.83
N ILE A 225 12.47 -24.20 9.61
CA ILE A 225 13.64 -24.61 10.39
C ILE A 225 14.48 -25.54 9.51
N PRO A 226 15.69 -25.14 9.11
CA PRO A 226 16.55 -26.00 8.31
C PRO A 226 17.02 -27.19 9.15
N THR A 227 17.01 -28.37 8.54
CA THR A 227 17.57 -29.61 9.10
C THR A 227 19.09 -29.50 9.26
N GLU A 228 19.68 -30.36 10.09
CA GLU A 228 21.13 -30.38 10.28
C GLU A 228 21.87 -30.65 8.95
N ALA A 229 21.35 -31.55 8.12
CA ALA A 229 21.91 -31.84 6.80
C ALA A 229 21.89 -30.60 5.89
N GLU A 230 20.78 -29.84 5.85
CA GLU A 230 20.69 -28.60 5.09
C GLU A 230 21.64 -27.52 5.62
N ARG A 231 21.82 -27.44 6.95
CA ARG A 231 22.76 -26.50 7.57
C ARG A 231 24.21 -26.82 7.23
N LEU A 232 24.59 -28.10 7.22
CA LEU A 232 25.94 -28.54 6.85
C LEU A 232 26.19 -28.39 5.34
N ALA A 233 25.17 -28.59 4.51
CA ALA A 233 25.27 -28.44 3.06
C ALA A 233 25.14 -26.97 2.58
N PHE A 234 24.84 -26.03 3.47
CA PHE A 234 24.61 -24.64 3.11
C PHE A 234 25.86 -24.02 2.47
N LYS A 235 25.72 -23.58 1.23
CA LYS A 235 26.72 -22.77 0.53
C LYS A 235 26.18 -21.36 0.38
N PHE A 236 26.94 -20.39 0.92
CA PHE A 236 26.60 -19.00 0.81
C PHE A 236 26.67 -18.55 -0.66
N ASP A 237 25.62 -17.91 -1.13
CA ASP A 237 25.50 -17.34 -2.47
C ASP A 237 24.97 -15.92 -2.32
N ALA A 238 25.85 -14.93 -2.45
CA ALA A 238 25.53 -13.52 -2.25
C ALA A 238 24.37 -13.04 -3.12
N ALA A 239 24.20 -13.60 -4.33
CA ALA A 239 23.15 -13.22 -5.25
C ALA A 239 21.75 -13.52 -4.68
N LYS A 240 21.61 -14.56 -3.84
CA LYS A 240 20.35 -14.91 -3.17
C LYS A 240 19.98 -13.98 -2.03
N PHE A 241 20.95 -13.21 -1.53
CA PHE A 241 20.75 -12.27 -0.42
C PHE A 241 20.62 -10.82 -0.89
N GLN A 242 20.80 -10.55 -2.19
CA GLN A 242 20.58 -9.24 -2.77
C GLN A 242 19.08 -8.88 -2.75
N ASP A 243 18.73 -7.73 -2.19
CA ASP A 243 17.34 -7.26 -2.00
C ASP A 243 16.44 -8.25 -1.21
N ALA A 244 17.06 -9.09 -0.38
CA ALA A 244 16.34 -10.12 0.37
C ALA A 244 15.82 -9.61 1.72
N ILE A 245 14.68 -10.15 2.13
CA ILE A 245 14.19 -10.05 3.51
C ILE A 245 14.45 -11.40 4.19
N VAL A 246 15.16 -11.36 5.31
CA VAL A 246 15.51 -12.54 6.10
C VAL A 246 14.82 -12.53 7.45
N MET A 247 14.63 -13.70 8.03
CA MET A 247 14.14 -13.89 9.38
C MET A 247 14.97 -14.94 10.10
N PRO A 248 15.22 -14.79 11.41
CA PRO A 248 15.97 -15.78 12.17
C PRO A 248 15.10 -17.02 12.38
N TRP A 249 15.59 -18.19 11.96
CA TRP A 249 14.90 -19.47 12.19
C TRP A 249 15.07 -19.98 13.64
N TYR A 250 16.02 -19.43 14.40
CA TYR A 250 16.41 -19.91 15.72
C TYR A 250 15.72 -19.22 16.90
N ARG A 251 14.99 -18.12 16.68
CA ARG A 251 14.28 -17.36 17.73
C ARG A 251 12.99 -16.76 17.22
N ASP A 252 12.16 -16.28 18.15
CA ASP A 252 10.93 -15.54 17.86
C ASP A 252 9.97 -16.32 16.93
N ARG A 253 9.79 -17.63 17.19
CA ARG A 253 9.01 -18.53 16.30
C ARG A 253 7.56 -18.09 16.13
N ASP A 254 6.94 -17.64 17.21
CA ASP A 254 5.53 -17.20 17.20
C ASP A 254 5.38 -15.83 16.52
N HIS A 255 6.43 -15.00 16.59
CA HIS A 255 6.43 -13.62 16.12
C HIS A 255 7.73 -13.27 15.37
N PRO A 256 8.01 -13.90 14.21
CA PRO A 256 9.29 -13.73 13.54
C PRO A 256 9.52 -12.27 13.17
N SER A 257 10.75 -11.81 13.40
CA SER A 257 11.19 -10.47 13.00
C SER A 257 11.82 -10.53 11.61
N PHE A 258 11.39 -9.66 10.71
CA PHE A 258 11.91 -9.54 9.36
C PHE A 258 12.98 -8.45 9.27
N TYR A 259 14.08 -8.74 8.59
CA TYR A 259 15.21 -7.84 8.41
C TYR A 259 15.55 -7.72 6.93
N TYR A 260 15.76 -6.50 6.47
CA TYR A 260 16.30 -6.24 5.15
C TYR A 260 17.81 -6.52 5.14
N VAL A 261 18.29 -7.33 4.20
CA VAL A 261 19.72 -7.51 3.97
C VAL A 261 20.25 -6.25 3.29
N ALA A 262 20.88 -5.39 4.08
CA ALA A 262 21.54 -4.20 3.55
C ALA A 262 22.91 -4.60 2.98
N GLU A 263 23.30 -3.93 1.90
CA GLU A 263 24.69 -3.86 1.42
C GLU A 263 25.62 -3.26 2.51
#